data_AF-A0A0S4QVL6-F1
#
_entry.id   AF-A0A0S4QVL6-F1
#
_cell.length_a   1.000
_cell.length_b   1.000
_cell.length_c   1.000
_cell.angle_alpha   90.00
_cell.angle_beta   90.00
_cell.angle_gamma   90.00
#
_symmetry.space_group_name_H-M   'P 1'
#
loop_
_entity.id
_entity.type
_entity.pdbx_description
1 polymer ?
#
loop_
_entity_poly.entity_id
_entity_poly.type
_entity_poly.pdbx_seq_one_letter_code
_entity_poly.pdbx_strand_id
1 'polypeptide(L)'
;MQLNGPLTILLRRWRLTAAGVALTVVAAIGAFVMTPVSYQGSSQVFLLPSAVSAETGKVDNPYLGFGQSLRITAEVISRLTSTAEAVDEAVKHGATAGYMIGIPTDAAGPVLNVQAEGPDRAAVVTTVNYVVTKLGEVLDQEQEKGGAPRSSWFVLNKITEEPVVTVAKKARYTQAAMAFAVCCLLTFLGVLLFDRLRSPRPAGDGGAPMSPTGPSAPTDNDGYGEIGRPRRPAAGPQEHRERQRYDEPSTFDGAPQGRSDHDTERTYRIPLRRPMSLDDDPQSGYDRRPLGSDRKS
;
A
#
# COMPACT_ATOMS: atom_id res chain seq x y z
N MET A 1 2.86 25.09 24.66
CA MET A 1 2.27 23.73 24.82
C MET A 1 3.15 22.94 25.76
N GLN A 2 2.67 22.62 26.97
CA GLN A 2 3.47 21.91 27.96
C GLN A 2 3.40 20.39 27.72
N LEU A 3 4.52 19.78 27.34
CA LEU A 3 4.66 18.35 27.02
C LEU A 3 4.65 17.43 28.27
N ASN A 4 4.42 17.98 29.45
CA ASN A 4 4.69 17.31 30.73
C ASN A 4 3.45 16.59 31.32
N GLY A 5 2.25 16.93 30.84
CA GLY A 5 0.99 16.33 31.26
C GLY A 5 0.84 14.83 30.93
N PRO A 6 1.16 14.36 29.71
CA PRO A 6 1.01 12.94 29.37
C PRO A 6 2.07 12.03 30.00
N LEU A 7 3.31 12.50 30.19
CA LEU A 7 4.38 11.70 30.79
C LEU A 7 4.12 11.37 32.27
N THR A 8 3.56 12.31 33.03
CA THR A 8 3.29 12.13 34.47
C THR A 8 2.17 11.13 34.74
N ILE A 9 1.18 11.04 33.84
CA ILE A 9 0.11 10.03 33.88
C ILE A 9 0.66 8.62 33.61
N LEU A 10 1.58 8.48 32.64
CA LEU A 10 2.27 7.21 32.32
C LEU A 10 3.13 6.72 33.50
N LEU A 11 3.85 7.62 34.17
CA LEU A 11 4.70 7.28 35.33
C LEU A 11 3.89 6.89 36.57
N ARG A 12 2.73 7.52 36.81
CA ARG A 12 1.89 7.24 38.00
C ARG A 12 1.20 5.86 37.94
N ARG A 13 1.06 5.28 36.74
CA ARG A 13 0.44 3.96 36.51
C ARG A 13 1.38 2.99 35.77
N TRP A 14 2.67 3.02 36.12
CA TRP A 14 3.73 2.25 35.45
C TRP A 14 3.42 0.75 35.24
N ARG A 15 2.68 0.10 36.16
CA ARG A 15 2.32 -1.33 36.05
C ARG A 15 1.38 -1.63 34.88
N LEU A 16 0.40 -0.76 34.62
CA LEU A 16 -0.55 -0.91 33.51
C LEU A 16 0.14 -0.63 32.17
N THR A 17 0.95 0.42 32.13
CA THR A 17 1.77 0.75 30.95
C THR A 17 2.75 -0.37 30.65
N ALA A 18 3.45 -0.90 31.65
CA ALA A 18 4.37 -2.01 31.49
C ALA A 18 3.66 -3.29 30.99
N ALA A 19 2.47 -3.61 31.51
CA ALA A 19 1.68 -4.75 31.05
C ALA A 19 1.24 -4.59 29.59
N GLY A 20 0.79 -3.40 29.19
CA GLY A 20 0.41 -3.10 27.81
C GLY A 20 1.60 -3.17 26.84
N VAL A 21 2.75 -2.63 27.24
CA VAL A 21 4.00 -2.73 26.46
C VAL A 21 4.44 -4.19 26.33
N ALA A 22 4.38 -4.98 27.42
CA ALA A 22 4.70 -6.39 27.38
C ALA A 22 3.78 -7.16 26.41
N LEU A 23 2.48 -6.89 26.45
CA LEU A 23 1.52 -7.49 25.51
C LEU A 23 1.84 -7.11 24.05
N THR A 24 2.15 -5.84 23.77
CA THR A 24 2.57 -5.37 22.44
C THR A 24 3.84 -6.07 21.96
N VAL A 25 4.84 -6.24 22.84
CA VAL A 25 6.08 -6.94 22.51
C VAL A 25 5.81 -8.42 22.19
N VAL A 26 4.99 -9.10 23.00
CA VAL A 26 4.61 -10.50 22.75
C VAL A 26 3.84 -10.63 21.42
N ALA A 27 2.90 -9.72 21.14
CA ALA A 27 2.15 -9.72 19.89
C ALA A 27 3.07 -9.46 18.68
N ALA A 28 4.02 -8.53 18.79
CA ALA A 28 5.00 -8.23 17.74
C ALA A 28 5.94 -9.42 17.47
N ILE A 29 6.43 -10.08 18.52
CA ILE A 29 7.25 -11.30 18.40
C ILE A 29 6.43 -12.42 17.76
N GLY A 30 5.18 -12.62 18.21
CA GLY A 30 4.26 -13.60 17.64
C GLY A 30 4.04 -13.37 16.15
N ALA A 31 3.75 -12.13 15.74
CA ALA A 31 3.61 -11.76 14.34
C ALA A 31 4.90 -12.02 13.55
N PHE A 32 6.07 -11.65 14.09
CA PHE A 32 7.36 -11.84 13.41
C PHE A 32 7.73 -13.31 13.18
N VAL A 33 7.40 -14.19 14.13
CA VAL A 33 7.63 -15.64 14.03
C VAL A 33 6.62 -16.29 13.08
N MET A 34 5.39 -15.78 13.04
CA MET A 34 4.31 -16.32 12.21
C MET A 34 4.37 -15.85 10.75
N THR A 35 5.04 -14.73 10.46
CA THR A 35 5.30 -14.29 9.08
C THR A 35 6.33 -15.21 8.41
N PRO A 36 5.95 -15.98 7.37
CA PRO A 36 6.87 -16.85 6.67
C PRO A 36 7.99 -16.06 5.98
N VAL A 37 9.16 -16.67 5.87
CA VAL A 37 10.25 -16.13 5.06
C VAL A 37 9.82 -16.16 3.60
N SER A 38 9.94 -15.02 2.92
CA SER A 38 9.68 -14.91 1.49
C SER A 38 11.00 -14.80 0.75
N TYR A 39 11.14 -15.55 -0.34
CA TYR A 39 12.26 -15.52 -1.28
C TYR A 39 11.82 -14.77 -2.53
N GLN A 40 12.70 -13.93 -3.06
CA GLN A 40 12.48 -13.21 -4.30
C GLN A 40 13.58 -13.59 -5.28
N GLY A 41 13.20 -14.11 -6.43
CA GLY A 41 14.07 -14.44 -7.55
C GLY A 41 13.85 -13.49 -8.70
N SER A 42 14.92 -13.09 -9.40
CA SER A 42 14.79 -12.31 -10.63
C SER A 42 15.71 -12.81 -11.74
N SER A 43 15.25 -12.66 -12.98
CA SER A 43 16.05 -12.85 -14.18
C SER A 43 15.71 -11.77 -15.20
N GLN A 44 16.73 -11.28 -15.90
CA GLN A 44 16.56 -10.27 -16.94
C GLN A 44 16.80 -10.90 -18.30
N VAL A 45 15.95 -10.55 -19.26
CA VAL A 45 16.04 -10.97 -20.65
C VAL A 45 15.89 -9.77 -21.54
N PHE A 46 16.51 -9.79 -22.71
CA PHE A 46 16.45 -8.72 -23.69
C PHE A 46 15.98 -9.25 -25.03
N LEU A 47 15.22 -8.45 -25.75
CA LEU A 47 14.82 -8.74 -27.11
C LEU A 47 15.84 -8.15 -28.07
N LEU A 48 16.28 -8.95 -29.02
CA LEU A 48 17.19 -8.55 -30.10
C LEU A 48 16.48 -8.56 -31.46
N PRO A 49 16.91 -7.70 -32.39
CA PRO A 49 16.55 -7.84 -33.79
C PRO A 49 17.09 -9.15 -34.37
N SER A 50 16.52 -9.59 -35.50
CA SER A 50 16.87 -10.87 -36.11
C SER A 50 18.37 -11.02 -36.40
N ALA A 51 18.94 -12.17 -36.05
CA ALA A 51 20.33 -12.53 -36.31
C ALA A 51 20.67 -12.50 -37.82
N VAL A 52 19.71 -12.85 -38.68
CA VAL A 52 19.91 -12.83 -40.15
C VAL A 52 20.00 -11.39 -40.69
N SER A 53 19.33 -10.43 -40.04
CA SER A 53 19.48 -9.00 -40.36
C SER A 53 20.82 -8.43 -39.89
N ALA A 54 21.45 -9.06 -38.90
CA ALA A 54 22.81 -8.74 -38.47
C ALA A 54 23.86 -9.33 -39.44
N GLU A 55 23.68 -10.59 -39.89
CA GLU A 55 24.60 -11.22 -40.86
C GLU A 55 24.53 -10.60 -42.28
N THR A 56 23.40 -10.07 -42.70
CA THR A 56 23.24 -9.42 -44.03
C THR A 56 23.78 -7.99 -44.09
N GLY A 57 24.44 -7.50 -43.03
CA GLY A 57 25.11 -6.19 -43.00
C GLY A 57 24.17 -4.98 -42.91
N LYS A 58 22.88 -5.18 -42.61
CA LYS A 58 21.95 -4.07 -42.33
C LYS A 58 22.08 -3.55 -40.90
N VAL A 59 22.57 -4.36 -39.96
CA VAL A 59 22.82 -4.00 -38.56
C VAL A 59 24.06 -4.77 -38.05
N ASP A 60 25.26 -4.24 -38.24
CA ASP A 60 26.51 -4.91 -37.79
C ASP A 60 26.60 -5.11 -36.27
N ASN A 61 25.87 -4.30 -35.50
CA ASN A 61 25.75 -4.44 -34.05
C ASN A 61 24.28 -4.58 -33.64
N PRO A 62 23.83 -5.77 -33.18
CA PRO A 62 22.42 -6.04 -32.90
C PRO A 62 21.85 -5.17 -31.77
N TYR A 63 22.71 -4.57 -30.93
CA TYR A 63 22.30 -3.63 -29.88
C TYR A 63 21.97 -2.23 -30.42
N LEU A 64 22.45 -1.86 -31.62
CA LEU A 64 22.08 -0.59 -32.27
C LEU A 64 20.65 -0.60 -32.81
N GLY A 65 20.07 -1.79 -33.00
CA GLY A 65 18.70 -1.97 -33.48
C GLY A 65 17.62 -1.84 -32.40
N PHE A 66 17.96 -1.42 -31.17
CA PHE A 66 17.00 -1.23 -30.09
C PHE A 66 16.05 -0.07 -30.40
N GLY A 67 14.89 -0.41 -30.97
CA GLY A 67 13.82 0.51 -31.31
C GLY A 67 12.59 0.36 -30.42
N GLN A 68 11.65 1.30 -30.58
CA GLN A 68 10.34 1.27 -29.90
C GLN A 68 9.53 0.01 -30.21
N SER A 69 9.70 -0.58 -31.40
CA SER A 69 9.03 -1.82 -31.79
C SER A 69 9.36 -2.99 -30.85
N LEU A 70 10.65 -3.19 -30.53
CA LEU A 70 11.09 -4.22 -29.59
C LEU A 70 10.51 -4.00 -28.19
N ARG A 71 10.38 -2.75 -27.76
CA ARG A 71 9.79 -2.39 -26.47
C ARG A 71 8.29 -2.70 -26.43
N ILE A 72 7.56 -2.37 -27.50
CA ILE A 72 6.14 -2.72 -27.64
C ILE A 72 5.96 -4.23 -27.65
N THR A 73 6.77 -4.97 -28.42
CA THR A 73 6.73 -6.43 -28.45
C THR A 73 6.98 -7.02 -27.07
N ALA A 74 7.99 -6.52 -26.34
CA ALA A 74 8.29 -6.93 -24.97
C ALA A 74 7.07 -6.72 -24.04
N GLU A 75 6.37 -5.59 -24.17
CA GLU A 75 5.16 -5.31 -23.40
C GLU A 75 3.98 -6.22 -23.78
N VAL A 76 3.82 -6.56 -25.05
CA VAL A 76 2.78 -7.49 -25.50
C VAL A 76 3.02 -8.89 -24.95
N ILE A 77 4.24 -9.43 -25.11
CA ILE A 77 4.55 -10.79 -24.64
C ILE A 77 4.52 -10.89 -23.11
N SER A 78 4.87 -9.81 -22.38
CA SER A 78 4.76 -9.79 -20.93
C SER A 78 3.31 -9.86 -20.46
N ARG A 79 2.39 -9.15 -21.13
CA ARG A 79 0.95 -9.21 -20.85
C ARG A 79 0.37 -10.58 -21.18
N LEU A 80 0.72 -11.16 -22.31
CA LEU A 80 0.27 -12.51 -22.72
C LEU A 80 0.74 -13.59 -21.75
N THR A 81 1.97 -13.46 -21.23
CA THR A 81 2.54 -14.41 -20.27
C THR A 81 2.07 -14.13 -18.83
N SER A 82 1.34 -13.05 -18.57
CA SER A 82 0.80 -12.70 -17.24
C SER A 82 -0.72 -12.88 -17.13
N THR A 83 -1.36 -13.55 -18.10
CA THR A 83 -2.79 -13.85 -18.06
C THR A 83 -3.09 -14.90 -16.98
N ALA A 84 -4.34 -14.94 -16.49
CA ALA A 84 -4.76 -15.95 -15.51
C ALA A 84 -4.54 -17.38 -16.03
N GLU A 85 -4.82 -17.61 -17.32
CA GLU A 85 -4.60 -18.89 -17.98
C GLU A 85 -3.12 -19.28 -18.01
N ALA A 86 -2.22 -18.34 -18.33
CA ALA A 86 -0.78 -18.57 -18.32
C ALA A 86 -0.25 -18.85 -16.91
N VAL A 87 -0.80 -18.18 -15.89
CA VAL A 87 -0.49 -18.45 -14.47
C VAL A 87 -0.95 -19.86 -14.07
N ASP A 88 -2.17 -20.24 -14.43
CA ASP A 88 -2.70 -21.57 -14.12
C ASP A 88 -1.91 -22.68 -14.84
N GLU A 89 -1.49 -22.44 -16.07
CA GLU A 89 -0.58 -23.32 -16.80
C GLU A 89 0.78 -23.42 -16.09
N ALA A 90 1.36 -22.30 -15.67
CA ALA A 90 2.63 -22.28 -14.93
C ALA A 90 2.57 -23.14 -13.66
N VAL A 91 1.49 -23.04 -12.89
CA VAL A 91 1.28 -23.84 -11.67
C VAL A 91 1.26 -25.34 -11.99
N LYS A 92 0.64 -25.77 -13.11
CA LYS A 92 0.63 -27.17 -13.55
C LYS A 92 2.05 -27.69 -13.87
N HIS A 93 2.98 -26.81 -14.21
CA HIS A 93 4.38 -27.12 -14.47
C HIS A 93 5.29 -26.93 -13.25
N GLY A 94 4.74 -26.73 -12.05
CA GLY A 94 5.49 -26.59 -10.80
C GLY A 94 6.01 -25.18 -10.51
N ALA A 95 5.66 -24.19 -11.34
CA ALA A 95 5.93 -22.77 -11.10
C ALA A 95 4.86 -22.19 -10.14
N THR A 96 4.99 -22.51 -8.85
CA THR A 96 3.99 -22.15 -7.82
C THR A 96 4.25 -20.82 -7.13
N ALA A 97 5.43 -20.23 -7.29
CA ALA A 97 5.69 -18.88 -6.79
C ALA A 97 4.92 -17.84 -7.62
N GLY A 98 4.43 -16.78 -6.96
CA GLY A 98 3.79 -15.67 -7.67
C GLY A 98 4.83 -14.92 -8.49
N TYR A 99 4.49 -14.47 -9.69
CA TYR A 99 5.45 -13.77 -10.56
C TYR A 99 4.88 -12.52 -11.20
N MET A 100 5.78 -11.63 -11.61
CA MET A 100 5.49 -10.44 -12.37
C MET A 100 6.54 -10.26 -13.47
N ILE A 101 6.10 -9.76 -14.61
CA ILE A 101 6.94 -9.49 -15.77
C ILE A 101 6.74 -8.04 -16.14
N GLY A 102 7.83 -7.31 -16.37
CA GLY A 102 7.72 -5.92 -16.78
C GLY A 102 9.02 -5.36 -17.31
N ILE A 103 8.91 -4.20 -17.95
CA ILE A 103 10.06 -3.42 -18.39
C ILE A 103 10.46 -2.51 -17.21
N PRO A 104 11.71 -2.59 -16.71
CA PRO A 104 12.17 -1.69 -15.65
C PRO A 104 12.04 -0.23 -16.09
N THR A 105 11.64 0.66 -15.18
CA THR A 105 11.44 2.09 -15.48
C THR A 105 12.74 2.80 -15.84
N ASP A 106 13.86 2.28 -15.36
CA ASP A 106 15.22 2.74 -15.61
C ASP A 106 15.89 2.02 -16.80
N ALA A 107 15.21 1.08 -17.45
CA ALA A 107 15.76 0.39 -18.60
C ALA A 107 15.73 1.28 -19.85
N ALA A 108 16.92 1.54 -20.42
CA ALA A 108 17.08 2.26 -21.69
C ALA A 108 16.78 1.40 -22.93
N GLY A 109 16.51 0.10 -22.77
CA GLY A 109 16.32 -0.86 -23.87
C GLY A 109 15.14 -1.81 -23.66
N PRO A 110 14.88 -2.72 -24.62
CA PRO A 110 13.77 -3.69 -24.57
C PRO A 110 14.12 -4.86 -23.63
N VAL A 111 14.37 -4.53 -22.36
CA VAL A 111 14.71 -5.48 -21.30
C VAL A 111 13.44 -5.82 -20.54
N LEU A 112 13.17 -7.11 -20.40
CA LEU A 112 12.14 -7.64 -19.51
C LEU A 112 12.81 -8.16 -18.24
N ASN A 113 12.26 -7.74 -17.11
CA ASN A 113 12.60 -8.27 -15.80
C ASN A 113 11.48 -9.21 -15.36
N VAL A 114 11.84 -10.48 -15.18
CA VAL A 114 10.98 -11.51 -14.61
C VAL A 114 11.30 -11.59 -13.13
N GLN A 115 10.31 -11.37 -12.27
CA GLN A 115 10.46 -11.50 -10.83
C GLN A 115 9.47 -12.54 -10.31
N ALA A 116 9.93 -13.44 -9.44
CA ALA A 116 9.08 -14.36 -8.71
C ALA A 116 9.28 -14.22 -7.21
N GLU A 117 8.21 -14.35 -6.45
CA GLU A 117 8.20 -14.28 -4.99
C GLU A 117 7.41 -15.45 -4.39
N GLY A 118 7.96 -16.11 -3.37
CA GLY A 118 7.33 -17.24 -2.72
C GLY A 118 8.06 -17.74 -1.47
N PRO A 119 7.41 -18.60 -0.67
CA PRO A 119 7.99 -19.11 0.58
C PRO A 119 9.05 -20.19 0.37
N ASP A 120 9.13 -20.77 -0.83
CA ASP A 120 10.11 -21.79 -1.19
C ASP A 120 11.10 -21.26 -2.24
N ARG A 121 12.39 -21.40 -1.94
CA ARG A 121 13.48 -20.99 -2.82
C ARG A 121 13.48 -21.80 -4.12
N ALA A 122 13.20 -23.10 -4.06
CA ALA A 122 13.22 -23.96 -5.24
C ALA A 122 12.06 -23.59 -6.19
N ALA A 123 10.85 -23.44 -5.65
CA ALA A 123 9.69 -22.96 -6.40
C ALA A 123 9.95 -21.60 -7.09
N VAL A 124 10.61 -20.65 -6.41
CA VAL A 124 10.97 -19.35 -6.99
C VAL A 124 11.90 -19.49 -8.20
N VAL A 125 12.95 -20.31 -8.09
CA VAL A 125 13.87 -20.56 -9.22
C VAL A 125 13.14 -21.24 -10.38
N THR A 126 12.34 -22.27 -10.08
CA THR A 126 11.52 -22.97 -11.08
C THR A 126 10.57 -22.02 -11.79
N THR A 127 9.87 -21.14 -11.05
CA THR A 127 8.98 -20.15 -11.63
C THR A 127 9.70 -19.19 -12.56
N VAL A 128 10.83 -18.61 -12.13
CA VAL A 128 11.59 -17.68 -13.00
C VAL A 128 12.03 -18.37 -14.28
N ASN A 129 12.59 -19.58 -14.18
CA ASN A 129 13.05 -20.34 -15.34
C ASN A 129 11.89 -20.69 -16.29
N TYR A 130 10.77 -21.15 -15.75
CA TYR A 130 9.57 -21.47 -16.52
C TYR A 130 9.05 -20.25 -17.27
N VAL A 131 8.89 -19.12 -16.58
CA VAL A 131 8.36 -17.89 -17.16
C VAL A 131 9.28 -17.36 -18.27
N VAL A 132 10.60 -17.42 -18.08
CA VAL A 132 11.55 -17.01 -19.12
C VAL A 132 11.45 -17.91 -20.36
N THR A 133 11.32 -19.22 -20.19
CA THR A 133 11.10 -20.15 -21.31
C THR A 133 9.79 -19.84 -22.01
N LYS A 134 8.70 -19.64 -21.25
CA LYS A 134 7.38 -19.33 -21.78
C LYS A 134 7.34 -18.03 -22.56
N LEU A 135 8.09 -17.00 -22.13
CA LEU A 135 8.24 -15.74 -22.88
C LEU A 135 8.81 -15.98 -24.28
N GLY A 136 9.78 -16.88 -24.43
CA GLY A 136 10.33 -17.26 -25.73
C GLY A 136 9.30 -17.99 -26.60
N GLU A 137 8.59 -18.96 -26.02
CA GLU A 137 7.54 -19.70 -26.74
C GLU A 137 6.40 -18.79 -27.22
N VAL A 138 5.94 -17.88 -26.35
CA VAL A 138 4.89 -16.90 -26.70
C VAL A 138 5.39 -15.96 -27.79
N LEU A 139 6.64 -15.49 -27.71
CA LEU A 139 7.23 -14.66 -28.75
C LEU A 139 7.26 -15.38 -30.11
N ASP A 140 7.71 -16.63 -30.15
CA ASP A 140 7.77 -17.41 -31.39
C ASP A 140 6.36 -17.67 -31.95
N GLN A 141 5.40 -18.03 -31.09
CA GLN A 141 4.01 -18.25 -31.50
C GLN A 141 3.36 -16.99 -32.08
N GLU A 142 3.56 -15.83 -31.46
CA GLU A 142 2.97 -14.58 -31.96
C GLU A 142 3.62 -14.11 -33.27
N GLN A 143 4.93 -14.33 -33.44
CA GLN A 143 5.62 -14.03 -34.70
C GLN A 143 5.19 -14.96 -35.84
N GLU A 144 4.96 -16.23 -35.53
CA GLU A 144 4.42 -17.22 -36.47
C GLU A 144 2.98 -16.87 -36.88
N LYS A 145 2.10 -16.59 -35.91
CA LYS A 145 0.71 -16.15 -36.17
C LYS A 145 0.66 -14.86 -37.00
N GLY A 146 1.61 -13.96 -36.79
CA GLY A 146 1.77 -12.73 -37.57
C GLY A 146 2.26 -12.95 -38.99
N GLY A 147 2.66 -14.17 -39.37
CA GLY A 147 3.17 -14.50 -40.70
C GLY A 147 4.53 -13.87 -41.02
N ALA A 148 5.30 -13.47 -40.00
CA ALA A 148 6.62 -12.90 -40.21
C ALA A 148 7.58 -13.97 -40.75
N PRO A 149 8.42 -13.67 -41.75
CA PRO A 149 9.43 -14.62 -42.19
C PRO A 149 10.45 -14.88 -41.06
N ARG A 150 10.89 -16.12 -40.88
CA ARG A 150 11.84 -16.48 -39.79
C ARG A 150 13.11 -15.64 -39.78
N SER A 151 13.57 -15.18 -40.96
CA SER A 151 14.73 -14.29 -41.10
C SER A 151 14.52 -12.87 -40.56
N SER A 152 13.31 -12.51 -40.12
CA SER A 152 13.00 -11.23 -39.49
C SER A 152 12.51 -11.36 -38.05
N TRP A 153 12.55 -12.57 -37.48
CA TRP A 153 12.08 -12.79 -36.11
C TRP A 153 13.00 -12.12 -35.09
N PHE A 154 12.39 -11.47 -34.11
CA PHE A 154 13.04 -11.08 -32.87
C PHE A 154 13.41 -12.30 -32.06
N VAL A 155 14.52 -12.19 -31.33
CA VAL A 155 15.08 -13.27 -30.52
C VAL A 155 15.17 -12.80 -29.08
N LEU A 156 14.76 -13.67 -28.15
CA LEU A 156 14.88 -13.41 -26.72
C LEU A 156 16.21 -13.99 -26.20
N ASN A 157 17.07 -13.15 -25.64
CA ASN A 157 18.32 -13.56 -25.02
C ASN A 157 18.28 -13.35 -23.51
N LYS A 158 18.83 -14.32 -22.78
CA LYS A 158 18.99 -14.23 -21.32
C LYS A 158 20.22 -13.37 -20.97
N ILE A 159 20.06 -12.41 -20.06
CA ILE A 159 21.19 -11.67 -19.46
C ILE A 159 21.79 -12.50 -18.33
N THR A 160 20.94 -13.13 -17.54
CA THR A 160 21.34 -13.94 -16.39
C THR A 160 21.10 -15.41 -16.68
N GLU A 161 22.16 -16.23 -16.60
CA GLU A 161 22.05 -17.68 -16.78
C GLU A 161 21.24 -18.35 -15.67
N GLU A 162 21.40 -17.88 -14.42
CA GLU A 162 20.70 -18.41 -13.25
C GLU A 162 19.92 -17.30 -12.52
N PRO A 163 18.68 -17.55 -12.05
CA PRO A 163 17.91 -16.55 -11.31
C PRO A 163 18.64 -16.07 -10.05
N VAL A 164 18.74 -14.75 -9.88
CA VAL A 164 19.31 -14.16 -8.65
C VAL A 164 18.26 -14.25 -7.56
N VAL A 165 18.48 -15.12 -6.57
CA VAL A 165 17.55 -15.29 -5.44
C VAL A 165 18.06 -14.57 -4.20
N THR A 166 17.22 -13.70 -3.66
CA THR A 166 17.46 -12.96 -2.42
C THR A 166 16.30 -13.18 -1.44
N VAL A 167 16.55 -12.96 -0.16
CA VAL A 167 15.49 -13.00 0.86
C VAL A 167 14.74 -11.68 0.83
N ALA A 168 13.42 -11.72 0.62
CA ALA A 168 12.55 -10.56 0.62
C ALA A 168 12.37 -10.04 2.06
N LYS A 169 13.34 -9.25 2.53
CA LYS A 169 13.35 -8.70 3.89
C LYS A 169 12.31 -7.59 4.08
N LYS A 170 12.05 -6.80 3.03
CA LYS A 170 11.21 -5.59 3.08
C LYS A 170 9.80 -5.92 3.56
N ALA A 171 9.13 -6.91 2.96
CA ALA A 171 7.76 -7.29 3.30
C ALA A 171 7.61 -7.69 4.79
N ARG A 172 8.58 -8.45 5.32
CA ARG A 172 8.59 -8.89 6.72
C ARG A 172 8.73 -7.71 7.69
N TYR A 173 9.59 -6.75 7.38
CA TYR A 173 9.75 -5.54 8.21
C TYR A 173 8.54 -4.63 8.16
N THR A 174 7.92 -4.41 7.00
CA THR A 174 6.72 -3.55 6.90
C THR A 174 5.53 -4.13 7.66
N GLN A 175 5.33 -5.46 7.57
CA GLN A 175 4.27 -6.14 8.31
C GLN A 175 4.52 -6.10 9.82
N ALA A 176 5.76 -6.36 10.26
CA ALA A 176 6.13 -6.25 11.67
C ALA A 176 5.95 -4.81 12.20
N ALA A 177 6.33 -3.80 11.41
CA ALA A 177 6.18 -2.39 11.78
C ALA A 177 4.69 -1.98 11.88
N MET A 178 3.83 -2.42 10.95
CA MET A 178 2.38 -2.17 11.05
C MET A 178 1.78 -2.87 12.27
N ALA A 179 2.10 -4.14 12.50
CA ALA A 179 1.61 -4.87 13.66
C ALA A 179 2.03 -4.16 14.97
N PHE A 180 3.27 -3.69 15.04
CA PHE A 180 3.77 -2.89 16.16
C PHE A 180 3.00 -1.57 16.31
N ALA A 181 2.81 -0.82 15.23
CA ALA A 181 2.07 0.45 15.26
C ALA A 181 0.61 0.27 15.74
N VAL A 182 -0.09 -0.77 15.26
CA VAL A 182 -1.45 -1.11 15.69
C VAL A 182 -1.48 -1.48 17.17
N CYS A 183 -0.54 -2.31 17.62
CA CYS A 183 -0.46 -2.70 19.02
C CYS A 183 -0.16 -1.50 19.93
N CYS A 184 0.77 -0.61 19.54
CA CYS A 184 1.03 0.63 20.27
C CYS A 184 -0.23 1.52 20.35
N LEU A 185 -0.97 1.65 19.26
CA LEU A 185 -2.21 2.42 19.23
C LEU A 185 -3.26 1.82 20.17
N LEU A 186 -3.46 0.50 20.13
CA LEU A 186 -4.40 -0.20 21.02
C LEU A 186 -4.01 -0.07 22.50
N THR A 187 -2.72 -0.18 22.82
CA THR A 187 -2.21 0.01 24.18
C THR A 187 -2.48 1.44 24.66
N PHE A 188 -2.22 2.45 23.82
CA PHE A 188 -2.50 3.85 24.16
C PHE A 188 -4.00 4.11 24.37
N LEU A 189 -4.85 3.59 23.48
CA LEU A 189 -6.29 3.74 23.57
C LEU A 189 -6.86 3.02 24.80
N GLY A 190 -6.35 1.84 25.12
CA GLY A 190 -6.72 1.07 26.31
C GLY A 190 -6.40 1.81 27.61
N VAL A 191 -5.22 2.44 27.70
CA VAL A 191 -4.85 3.28 28.86
C VAL A 191 -5.80 4.46 29.01
N LEU A 192 -6.13 5.17 27.92
CA LEU A 192 -7.04 6.32 27.95
C LEU A 192 -8.47 5.93 28.34
N LEU A 193 -9.01 4.84 27.79
CA LEU A 193 -10.37 4.37 28.10
C LEU A 193 -10.49 3.98 29.57
N PHE A 194 -9.48 3.27 30.09
CA PHE A 194 -9.46 2.84 31.48
C PHE A 194 -9.38 4.02 32.45
N ASP A 195 -8.61 5.05 32.14
CA ASP A 195 -8.52 6.26 32.97
C ASP A 195 -9.81 7.09 32.93
N ARG A 196 -10.54 7.07 31.79
CA ARG A 196 -11.87 7.68 31.69
C ARG A 196 -12.93 6.95 32.51
N LEU A 197 -12.90 5.62 32.52
CA LEU A 197 -13.85 4.78 33.27
C LEU A 197 -13.67 4.87 34.79
N ARG A 198 -12.46 5.20 35.25
CA ARG A 198 -12.12 5.34 36.67
C ARG A 198 -12.00 6.77 37.17
N SER A 199 -12.16 7.78 36.31
CA SER A 199 -12.25 9.18 36.77
C SER A 199 -13.56 9.33 37.55
N PRO A 200 -13.51 9.55 38.88
CA PRO A 200 -14.73 9.81 39.63
C PRO A 200 -15.37 11.05 39.02
N ARG A 201 -16.69 10.99 38.72
CA ARG A 201 -17.46 12.22 38.50
C ARG A 201 -17.17 13.12 39.71
N PRO A 202 -16.82 14.41 39.53
CA PRO A 202 -16.80 15.33 40.65
C PRO A 202 -18.19 15.29 41.28
N ALA A 203 -18.28 14.65 42.44
CA ALA A 203 -19.49 14.54 43.20
C ALA A 203 -19.74 15.90 43.83
N GLY A 204 -20.77 16.58 43.33
CA GLY A 204 -21.65 17.47 44.08
C GLY A 204 -21.01 18.68 44.75
N ASP A 205 -21.09 19.84 44.08
CA ASP A 205 -21.38 21.09 44.80
C ASP A 205 -22.91 21.24 44.86
N GLY A 206 -23.52 20.43 45.73
CA GLY A 206 -24.96 20.30 45.85
C GLY A 206 -25.33 19.97 47.29
N GLY A 207 -25.55 21.01 48.08
CA GLY A 207 -26.28 20.94 49.35
C GLY A 207 -25.43 21.14 50.60
N ALA A 208 -25.35 22.39 51.07
CA ALA A 208 -25.16 22.67 52.49
C ALA A 208 -26.51 23.11 53.12
N PRO A 209 -26.83 22.69 54.36
CA PRO A 209 -28.20 22.48 54.82
C PRO A 209 -28.79 23.70 55.54
N MET A 210 -30.09 23.88 55.32
CA MET A 210 -31.00 24.69 56.12
C MET A 210 -31.04 24.17 57.57
N SER A 211 -30.92 25.05 58.56
CA SER A 211 -31.24 24.76 59.97
C SER A 211 -32.28 25.76 60.51
N PRO A 212 -33.36 25.30 61.18
CA PRO A 212 -34.42 26.15 61.72
C PRO A 212 -34.28 26.46 63.23
N THR A 213 -34.63 27.71 63.57
CA THR A 213 -35.37 28.23 64.75
C THR A 213 -34.93 27.95 66.20
N GLY A 214 -34.74 29.05 66.95
CA GLY A 214 -34.99 29.17 68.39
C GLY A 214 -35.12 30.66 68.81
N PRO A 215 -36.18 31.10 69.52
CA PRO A 215 -36.49 32.53 69.74
C PRO A 215 -36.14 33.04 71.15
N SER A 216 -35.79 34.33 71.27
CA SER A 216 -35.92 35.15 72.50
C SER A 216 -35.93 36.64 72.11
N ALA A 217 -36.88 37.37 72.68
CA ALA A 217 -37.29 38.73 72.32
C ALA A 217 -36.57 39.81 73.19
N PRO A 218 -37.05 41.07 73.27
CA PRO A 218 -36.36 42.26 72.76
C PRO A 218 -35.87 43.22 73.86
N THR A 219 -35.04 44.20 73.52
CA THR A 219 -34.98 45.49 74.24
C THR A 219 -34.36 46.57 73.36
N ASP A 220 -35.10 47.68 73.24
CA ASP A 220 -34.64 49.01 72.85
C ASP A 220 -33.30 49.37 73.51
N ASN A 221 -32.42 50.10 72.81
CA ASN A 221 -32.34 51.55 72.97
C ASN A 221 -31.08 52.14 72.29
N ASP A 222 -31.29 53.28 71.60
CA ASP A 222 -30.38 54.41 71.33
C ASP A 222 -29.01 54.24 70.64
N GLY A 223 -28.72 55.15 69.69
CA GLY A 223 -27.33 55.61 69.49
C GLY A 223 -26.85 55.86 68.06
N TYR A 224 -27.14 57.07 67.59
CA TYR A 224 -26.69 57.86 66.43
C TYR A 224 -25.17 57.84 66.09
N GLY A 225 -24.87 58.02 64.79
CA GLY A 225 -23.57 58.45 64.22
C GLY A 225 -23.24 57.68 62.92
N GLU A 226 -23.56 58.12 61.70
CA GLU A 226 -22.94 59.22 60.94
C GLU A 226 -21.39 59.13 61.05
N ILE A 227 -20.55 58.93 60.03
CA ILE A 227 -20.34 59.69 58.78
C ILE A 227 -19.34 58.93 57.87
N GLY A 228 -19.37 59.16 56.55
CA GLY A 228 -18.13 59.31 55.77
C GLY A 228 -17.81 58.32 54.63
N ARG A 229 -18.26 58.70 53.43
CA ARG A 229 -17.84 58.32 52.04
C ARG A 229 -16.30 58.48 51.78
N PRO A 230 -15.67 58.02 50.65
CA PRO A 230 -16.21 58.14 49.29
C PRO A 230 -15.82 57.18 48.13
N ARG A 231 -16.73 57.20 47.13
CA ARG A 231 -16.55 57.29 45.65
C ARG A 231 -15.71 56.29 44.83
N ARG A 232 -16.44 55.48 44.04
CA ARG A 232 -16.53 55.43 42.53
C ARG A 232 -15.52 56.32 41.74
N PRO A 233 -15.14 56.00 40.47
CA PRO A 233 -16.08 55.52 39.44
C PRO A 233 -15.57 54.48 38.42
N ALA A 234 -16.56 53.84 37.80
CA ALA A 234 -16.48 53.02 36.60
C ALA A 234 -16.29 53.86 35.34
N ALA A 235 -15.56 53.32 34.36
CA ALA A 235 -15.52 53.81 32.98
C ALA A 235 -16.47 52.97 32.12
N GLY A 236 -17.36 53.68 31.42
CA GLY A 236 -18.27 53.13 30.41
C GLY A 236 -17.73 53.24 28.98
N PRO A 237 -18.57 52.93 27.98
CA PRO A 237 -18.19 52.54 26.61
C PRO A 237 -18.46 53.62 25.54
N GLN A 238 -17.90 53.45 24.33
CA GLN A 238 -18.45 53.80 22.99
C GLN A 238 -17.38 53.57 21.90
N GLU A 239 -17.62 52.71 20.91
CA GLU A 239 -18.04 53.02 19.52
C GLU A 239 -17.15 54.04 18.78
N HIS A 240 -16.43 53.62 17.73
CA HIS A 240 -16.66 54.13 16.38
C HIS A 240 -15.89 53.38 15.27
N ARG A 241 -16.56 53.41 14.13
CA ARG A 241 -16.36 52.85 12.78
C ARG A 241 -15.35 53.67 11.98
N GLU A 242 -14.42 53.06 11.24
CA GLU A 242 -13.91 53.71 10.01
C GLU A 242 -13.30 52.74 8.98
N ARG A 243 -13.54 53.07 7.70
CA ARG A 243 -13.16 52.37 6.47
C ARG A 243 -11.78 52.83 5.99
N GLN A 244 -11.04 51.98 5.29
CA GLN A 244 -10.08 52.30 4.20
C GLN A 244 -9.62 50.95 3.61
N ARG A 245 -10.08 50.48 2.44
CA ARG A 245 -9.69 50.85 1.05
C ARG A 245 -8.33 51.53 0.92
N TYR A 246 -7.36 50.75 0.44
CA TYR A 246 -6.33 51.17 -0.50
C TYR A 246 -6.22 50.12 -1.61
N ASP A 247 -6.43 50.57 -2.84
CA ASP A 247 -5.92 49.98 -4.07
C ASP A 247 -4.43 50.36 -4.19
N GLU A 248 -3.56 49.46 -4.68
CA GLU A 248 -2.56 49.76 -5.74
C GLU A 248 -1.74 48.51 -6.18
N PRO A 249 -1.10 48.56 -7.38
CA PRO A 249 -0.82 47.41 -8.24
C PRO A 249 0.68 47.12 -8.48
N SER A 250 0.93 46.02 -9.21
CA SER A 250 2.15 45.71 -10.00
C SER A 250 3.43 45.46 -9.18
N THR A 251 4.41 44.61 -9.53
CA THR A 251 4.81 43.95 -10.76
C THR A 251 5.83 42.85 -10.40
N PHE A 252 6.00 41.87 -11.30
CA PHE A 252 7.28 41.23 -11.65
C PHE A 252 7.69 39.88 -11.03
N ASP A 253 7.94 38.96 -11.98
CA ASP A 253 8.88 37.83 -12.04
C ASP A 253 8.71 36.57 -11.17
N GLY A 254 8.23 35.51 -11.86
CA GLY A 254 9.17 34.52 -12.39
C GLY A 254 9.57 33.36 -11.48
N ALA A 255 8.79 32.27 -11.52
CA ALA A 255 9.33 30.90 -11.43
C ALA A 255 8.28 29.87 -11.90
N PRO A 256 8.64 28.88 -12.74
CA PRO A 256 7.74 27.79 -13.09
C PRO A 256 7.50 26.89 -11.88
N GLN A 257 6.22 26.76 -11.50
CA GLN A 257 5.77 25.82 -10.49
C GLN A 257 6.05 24.39 -10.96
N GLY A 258 6.84 23.68 -10.16
CA GLY A 258 7.00 22.23 -10.25
C GLY A 258 5.64 21.56 -10.13
N ARG A 259 5.24 20.91 -11.22
CA ARG A 259 4.07 20.05 -11.30
C ARG A 259 4.36 18.85 -10.40
N SER A 260 3.64 18.77 -9.29
CA SER A 260 3.63 17.61 -8.41
C SER A 260 2.94 16.45 -9.14
N ASP A 261 3.75 15.47 -9.55
CA ASP A 261 3.30 14.15 -9.98
C ASP A 261 2.79 13.38 -8.74
N HIS A 262 1.54 13.66 -8.38
CA HIS A 262 0.74 12.79 -7.52
C HIS A 262 -0.51 12.40 -8.29
N ASP A 263 -0.39 11.43 -9.19
CA ASP A 263 -1.43 10.42 -9.40
C ASP A 263 -1.02 9.45 -10.51
N THR A 264 -0.74 8.19 -10.14
CA THR A 264 -1.21 6.96 -10.82
C THR A 264 -0.47 5.73 -10.29
N GLU A 265 -0.55 5.50 -8.97
CA GLU A 265 -0.39 4.15 -8.41
C GLU A 265 -1.69 3.36 -8.70
N ARG A 266 -1.94 3.01 -9.97
CA ARG A 266 -2.95 2.00 -10.31
C ARG A 266 -2.39 0.62 -10.01
N THR A 267 -2.42 0.31 -8.71
CA THR A 267 -2.14 -1.00 -8.15
C THR A 267 -3.26 -1.96 -8.58
N TYR A 268 -3.01 -2.80 -9.60
CA TYR A 268 -3.83 -3.99 -9.84
C TYR A 268 -3.35 -5.11 -8.91
N ARG A 269 -3.80 -5.06 -7.66
CA ARG A 269 -3.65 -6.18 -6.72
C ARG A 269 -4.74 -7.20 -7.07
N ILE A 270 -4.38 -8.26 -7.78
CA ILE A 270 -5.30 -9.37 -8.03
C ILE A 270 -5.58 -10.06 -6.69
N PRO A 271 -6.84 -10.14 -6.21
CA PRO A 271 -7.15 -10.87 -5.00
C PRO A 271 -6.98 -12.38 -5.24
N LEU A 272 -6.24 -13.04 -4.34
CA LEU A 272 -6.16 -14.50 -4.28
C LEU A 272 -7.57 -15.08 -4.12
N ARG A 273 -8.07 -15.76 -5.15
CA ARG A 273 -9.38 -16.43 -5.13
C ARG A 273 -9.28 -17.70 -4.29
N ARG A 274 -10.17 -17.82 -3.30
CA ARG A 274 -10.38 -19.04 -2.49
C ARG A 274 -10.73 -20.21 -3.44
N PRO A 275 -10.17 -21.42 -3.24
CA PRO A 275 -10.45 -22.55 -4.12
C PRO A 275 -11.96 -22.87 -4.14
N MET A 276 -12.52 -22.90 -5.35
CA MET A 276 -13.91 -23.24 -5.61
C MET A 276 -14.03 -24.77 -5.53
N SER A 277 -14.97 -25.26 -4.74
CA SER A 277 -15.28 -26.68 -4.57
C SER A 277 -15.75 -27.29 -5.89
N LEU A 278 -15.34 -28.54 -6.10
CA LEU A 278 -15.33 -29.27 -7.38
C LEU A 278 -16.69 -29.91 -7.74
N ASP A 279 -17.83 -29.27 -7.44
CA ASP A 279 -19.14 -29.94 -7.49
C ASP A 279 -20.25 -29.26 -8.34
N ASP A 280 -19.97 -28.20 -9.10
CA ASP A 280 -20.99 -27.58 -9.97
C ASP A 280 -20.56 -27.56 -11.45
N ASP A 281 -20.90 -28.62 -12.19
CA ASP A 281 -20.84 -28.67 -13.65
C ASP A 281 -22.25 -28.92 -14.23
N PRO A 282 -22.90 -27.92 -14.85
CA PRO A 282 -24.16 -28.13 -15.54
C PRO A 282 -24.06 -27.81 -17.03
N GLN A 283 -23.24 -28.50 -17.83
CA GLN A 283 -23.38 -28.50 -19.29
C GLN A 283 -23.11 -29.85 -19.97
N SER A 284 -24.05 -30.79 -19.82
CA SER A 284 -24.24 -31.92 -20.75
C SER A 284 -25.30 -31.54 -21.78
N GLY A 285 -24.89 -31.29 -23.03
CA GLY A 285 -25.85 -31.05 -24.11
C GLY A 285 -25.24 -30.60 -25.43
N TYR A 286 -24.39 -31.42 -26.05
CA TYR A 286 -24.11 -31.28 -27.48
C TYR A 286 -24.46 -32.52 -28.28
N ASP A 287 -25.47 -32.29 -29.10
CA ASP A 287 -26.19 -33.08 -30.07
C ASP A 287 -25.25 -33.62 -31.19
N ARG A 288 -25.24 -34.94 -31.40
CA ARG A 288 -24.52 -35.59 -32.51
C ARG A 288 -25.49 -35.83 -33.66
N ARG A 289 -25.36 -35.08 -34.76
CA ARG A 289 -25.92 -35.46 -36.06
C ARG A 289 -24.86 -36.17 -36.91
N PRO A 290 -25.18 -37.33 -37.53
CA PRO A 290 -24.27 -37.98 -38.46
C PRO A 290 -24.39 -37.38 -39.88
N LEU A 291 -23.25 -37.10 -40.50
CA LEU A 291 -23.12 -36.75 -41.91
C LEU A 291 -23.33 -38.00 -42.76
N GLY A 292 -24.40 -38.01 -43.54
CA GLY A 292 -24.69 -39.01 -44.56
C GLY A 292 -23.73 -38.90 -45.74
N SER A 293 -23.13 -40.02 -46.09
CA SER A 293 -22.39 -40.26 -47.32
C SER A 293 -23.37 -40.50 -48.46
N ASP A 294 -23.29 -39.71 -49.54
CA ASP A 294 -23.82 -40.11 -50.84
C ASP A 294 -22.88 -39.67 -51.96
N ARG A 295 -22.26 -40.67 -52.60
CA ARG A 295 -21.57 -40.53 -53.88
C ARG A 295 -21.66 -41.87 -54.59
N LYS A 296 -22.54 -41.99 -55.57
CA LYS A 296 -22.43 -42.95 -56.69
C LYS A 296 -23.34 -42.55 -57.86
N SER A 297 -22.72 -42.66 -59.04
CA SER A 297 -23.27 -42.74 -60.41
C SER A 297 -23.69 -41.44 -61.08
#